data_AF-A0A7S1EY97-F1
#
_entry.id   AF-A0A7S1EY97-F1
#
_cell.length_a   1.000
_cell.length_b   1.000
_cell.length_c   1.000
_cell.angle_alpha   90.00
_cell.angle_beta   90.00
_cell.angle_gamma   90.00
#
_symmetry.space_group_name_H-M   'P 1'
#
loop_
_entity.id
_entity.type
_entity.pdbx_description
1 polymer ?
#
loop_
_entity_poly.entity_id
_entity_poly.type
_entity_poly.pdbx_seq_one_letter_code
_entity_poly.pdbx_strand_id
1 'polypeptide(L)'
;LPPVSLTTFTVTQGETSSLVLRASTPLNDDVVLENEFLSLVFSRESGRLISIKNKDSGIETAVEQYFCYYVGGTGDDKSGQKSGAYIFRPKTGECLPIALGDATKTISTVVQGAVQEVRQTFALDPDSDLPWLTQTVRLAAGDRFASFEFDVGAIPTRQLAGANATAETCVMWRGTVRGVRVPKDDKNCSEVISSSNSGFCECADGRRAGKTQGGKLPFTCTSVCRFHTGKEVVSRFNTSIASAGELLTDSNGRDMLLRRQDMRPSWTLDQTEPVAGNYYPINSAVAIGDPSAQLTVLVDRAQGAGSVASGVLELMVHRRLLVDDARGVGEPLNETKFTQSYALQDGGAHFGPGLVIRGTHYLTLERPAEAAKVWRPLADRIFSRPLLAFGGPALAETFTALANPLPPNVQLMTLHALSEGRLLLRLSHQFGIGEDALLSEPVTVDLAALFDPAVLPVITVREVSLTNNQDKSEILARRARNAKWTSDTSPHAWRHLVFDYGTSTKVTLGPLEMKAFELTTGMSTSDVFV
;
A
#
# COMPACT_ATOMS: atom_id res chain seq x y z
N LEU A 1 -15.11 -12.50 -12.22
CA LEU A 1 -15.41 -12.26 -13.65
C LEU A 1 -14.16 -12.63 -14.45
N PRO A 2 -14.29 -13.36 -15.57
CA PRO A 2 -13.18 -13.55 -16.51
C PRO A 2 -12.63 -12.20 -17.01
N PRO A 3 -11.35 -12.13 -17.43
CA PRO A 3 -10.85 -10.94 -18.10
C PRO A 3 -11.64 -10.67 -19.39
N VAL A 4 -11.75 -9.39 -19.78
CA VAL A 4 -12.45 -8.98 -21.01
C VAL A 4 -13.88 -9.53 -21.07
N SER A 5 -14.63 -9.35 -19.99
CA SER A 5 -16.03 -9.77 -19.88
C SER A 5 -16.89 -8.70 -19.23
N LEU A 6 -18.18 -8.75 -19.55
CA LEU A 6 -19.25 -7.99 -18.89
C LEU A 6 -20.22 -8.99 -18.27
N THR A 7 -20.68 -8.73 -17.06
CA THR A 7 -21.79 -9.46 -16.45
C THR A 7 -22.77 -8.46 -15.87
N THR A 8 -24.04 -8.66 -16.23
CA THR A 8 -25.12 -7.74 -15.88
C THR A 8 -25.96 -8.35 -14.77
N PHE A 9 -26.20 -7.58 -13.72
CA PHE A 9 -27.10 -7.95 -12.62
C PHE A 9 -28.25 -6.96 -12.57
N THR A 10 -29.48 -7.44 -12.40
CA THR A 10 -30.64 -6.59 -12.13
C THR A 10 -30.95 -6.62 -10.65
N VAL A 11 -30.87 -5.47 -10.00
CA VAL A 11 -31.27 -5.30 -8.59
C VAL A 11 -32.68 -4.73 -8.57
N THR A 12 -33.64 -5.52 -8.09
CA THR A 12 -35.03 -5.08 -7.89
C THR A 12 -35.30 -4.87 -6.40
N GLN A 13 -36.24 -3.97 -6.10
CA GLN A 13 -36.72 -3.82 -4.72
C GLN A 13 -37.45 -5.10 -4.30
N GLY A 14 -36.92 -5.79 -3.30
CA GLY A 14 -37.59 -6.91 -2.64
C GLY A 14 -38.50 -6.44 -1.50
N GLU A 15 -39.20 -7.39 -0.86
CA GLU A 15 -39.88 -7.13 0.40
C GLU A 15 -38.86 -6.73 1.48
N THR A 16 -39.25 -5.82 2.38
CA THR A 16 -38.41 -5.38 3.49
C THR A 16 -38.18 -6.54 4.45
N SER A 17 -37.14 -7.35 4.22
CA SER A 17 -36.61 -8.20 5.28
C SER A 17 -35.91 -7.28 6.27
N SER A 18 -36.33 -7.28 7.52
CA SER A 18 -35.54 -6.69 8.60
C SER A 18 -34.21 -7.44 8.64
N LEU A 19 -33.19 -6.88 7.99
CA LEU A 19 -31.82 -7.32 8.17
C LEU A 19 -31.58 -7.27 9.68
N VAL A 20 -31.40 -8.45 10.28
CA VAL A 20 -31.01 -8.54 11.68
C VAL A 20 -29.58 -8.03 11.74
N LEU A 21 -29.44 -6.70 11.87
CA LEU A 21 -28.26 -6.10 12.47
C LEU A 21 -28.20 -6.72 13.88
N ARG A 22 -27.42 -7.78 14.04
CA ARG A 22 -27.02 -8.21 15.38
C ARG A 22 -26.18 -7.08 15.93
N ALA A 23 -26.84 -6.20 16.69
CA ALA A 23 -26.20 -5.13 17.42
C ALA A 23 -25.14 -5.73 18.37
N SER A 24 -24.07 -4.97 18.54
CA SER A 24 -22.96 -5.21 19.46
C SER A 24 -23.43 -5.83 20.78
N THR A 25 -23.19 -7.13 20.94
CA THR A 25 -23.27 -7.75 22.27
C THR A 25 -22.00 -7.33 23.02
N PRO A 26 -22.07 -6.90 24.29
CA PRO A 26 -20.87 -6.76 25.09
C PRO A 26 -20.15 -8.11 25.11
N LEU A 27 -18.92 -8.12 24.60
CA LEU A 27 -18.13 -9.32 24.39
C LEU A 27 -17.63 -9.86 25.73
N ASN A 28 -18.20 -10.97 26.17
CA ASN A 28 -17.63 -11.72 27.29
C ASN A 28 -16.34 -12.45 26.88
N ASP A 29 -16.22 -12.82 25.60
CA ASP A 29 -15.14 -13.65 25.03
C ASP A 29 -14.44 -12.95 23.84
N ASP A 30 -13.33 -13.53 23.40
CA ASP A 30 -12.61 -13.11 22.18
C ASP A 30 -13.51 -13.24 20.93
N VAL A 31 -13.25 -12.41 19.91
CA VAL A 31 -14.02 -12.40 18.66
C VAL A 31 -13.33 -13.25 17.61
N VAL A 32 -14.08 -14.14 16.97
CA VAL A 32 -13.58 -14.99 15.90
C VAL A 32 -14.26 -14.64 14.58
N LEU A 33 -13.47 -14.34 13.56
CA LEU A 33 -13.92 -14.28 12.17
C LEU A 33 -13.49 -15.57 11.47
N GLU A 34 -14.42 -16.31 10.88
CA GLU A 34 -14.08 -17.61 10.27
C GLU A 34 -14.88 -17.90 9.00
N ASN A 35 -14.20 -18.39 7.96
CA ASN A 35 -14.83 -18.90 6.74
C ASN A 35 -14.32 -20.32 6.43
N GLU A 36 -14.44 -20.76 5.18
CA GLU A 36 -13.99 -22.09 4.74
C GLU A 36 -12.47 -22.28 4.91
N PHE A 37 -11.68 -21.21 4.74
CA PHE A 37 -10.21 -21.28 4.59
C PHE A 37 -9.42 -20.67 5.74
N LEU A 38 -9.95 -19.63 6.40
CA LEU A 38 -9.25 -18.87 7.43
C LEU A 38 -10.09 -18.74 8.70
N SER A 39 -9.39 -18.67 9.83
CA SER A 39 -9.94 -18.25 11.12
C SER A 39 -9.02 -17.17 11.72
N LEU A 40 -9.59 -16.05 12.18
CA LEU A 40 -8.90 -14.92 12.80
C LEU A 40 -9.49 -14.69 14.18
N VAL A 41 -8.63 -14.61 15.19
CA VAL A 41 -9.03 -14.40 16.59
C VAL A 41 -8.59 -13.01 17.04
N PHE A 42 -9.52 -12.23 17.57
CA PHE A 42 -9.30 -10.90 18.10
C PHE A 42 -9.51 -10.89 19.61
N SER A 43 -8.52 -10.39 20.35
CA SER A 43 -8.56 -10.29 21.80
C SER A 43 -9.69 -9.36 22.24
N ARG A 44 -10.51 -9.79 23.20
CA ARG A 44 -11.48 -8.91 23.87
C ARG A 44 -10.81 -7.79 24.66
N GLU A 45 -9.62 -8.05 25.20
CA GLU A 45 -8.92 -7.14 26.08
C GLU A 45 -8.26 -6.02 25.27
N SER A 46 -7.48 -6.39 24.26
CA SER A 46 -6.78 -5.41 23.44
C SER A 46 -7.58 -4.96 22.22
N GLY A 47 -8.63 -5.68 21.82
CA GLY A 47 -9.31 -5.44 20.55
C GLY A 47 -8.47 -5.77 19.31
N ARG A 48 -7.25 -6.28 19.46
CA ARG A 48 -6.32 -6.57 18.36
C ARG A 48 -6.43 -8.01 17.88
N LEU A 49 -6.07 -8.26 16.63
CA LEU A 49 -5.80 -9.61 16.14
C LEU A 49 -4.73 -10.25 17.05
N ILE A 50 -4.89 -11.52 17.40
CA ILE A 50 -3.93 -12.29 18.21
C ILE A 50 -3.56 -13.65 17.59
N SER A 51 -4.40 -14.20 16.71
CA SER A 51 -4.12 -15.45 15.99
C SER A 51 -4.72 -15.43 14.58
N ILE A 52 -4.00 -16.03 13.63
CA ILE A 52 -4.51 -16.39 12.30
C ILE A 52 -4.22 -17.86 12.04
N LYS A 53 -5.22 -18.56 11.51
CA LYS A 53 -5.17 -19.97 11.16
C LYS A 53 -5.62 -20.19 9.74
N ASN A 54 -4.84 -20.98 9.00
CA ASN A 54 -5.23 -21.57 7.74
C ASN A 54 -5.87 -22.95 8.01
N LYS A 55 -7.16 -23.06 7.73
CA LYS A 55 -7.98 -24.23 8.06
C LYS A 55 -7.71 -25.43 7.15
N ASP A 56 -7.29 -25.20 5.91
CA ASP A 56 -6.96 -26.25 4.95
C ASP A 56 -5.66 -26.96 5.33
N SER A 57 -4.62 -26.18 5.65
CA SER A 57 -3.30 -26.69 5.99
C SER A 57 -3.15 -27.05 7.48
N GLY A 58 -4.02 -26.50 8.33
CA GLY A 58 -3.94 -26.61 9.79
C GLY A 58 -2.91 -25.70 10.44
N ILE A 59 -2.18 -24.89 9.66
CA ILE A 59 -1.14 -23.98 10.19
C ILE A 59 -1.81 -22.83 10.92
N GLU A 60 -1.21 -22.49 12.06
CA GLU A 60 -1.68 -21.42 12.93
C GLU A 60 -0.46 -20.67 13.47
N THR A 61 -0.56 -19.35 13.49
CA THR A 61 0.49 -18.46 13.96
C THR A 61 -0.12 -17.41 14.87
N ALA A 62 0.48 -17.23 16.05
CA ALA A 62 0.18 -16.06 16.88
C ALA A 62 0.64 -14.80 16.14
N VAL A 63 -0.27 -13.83 15.98
CA VAL A 63 -0.02 -12.57 15.28
C VAL A 63 -0.76 -11.42 15.97
N GLU A 64 -0.01 -10.43 16.42
CA GLU A 64 -0.55 -9.18 16.93
C GLU A 64 -0.43 -8.09 15.87
N GLN A 65 -1.57 -7.64 15.34
CA GLN A 65 -1.61 -6.48 14.44
C GLN A 65 -1.99 -5.22 15.22
N TYR A 66 -1.17 -4.17 15.08
CA TYR A 66 -1.40 -2.87 15.70
C TYR A 66 -0.77 -1.74 14.90
N PHE A 67 -1.11 -0.51 15.26
CA PHE A 67 -0.48 0.68 14.70
C PHE A 67 0.51 1.30 15.68
N CYS A 68 1.63 1.78 15.15
CA CYS A 68 2.59 2.58 15.88
C CYS A 68 3.06 3.74 14.99
N TYR A 69 3.87 4.66 15.51
CA TYR A 69 4.49 5.68 14.69
C TYR A 69 5.95 5.90 15.07
N TYR A 70 6.77 6.18 14.06
CA TYR A 70 8.07 6.78 14.27
C TYR A 70 7.94 8.30 14.34
N VAL A 71 8.71 8.93 15.23
CA VAL A 71 8.84 10.38 15.27
C VAL A 71 9.82 10.81 14.18
N GLY A 72 9.40 11.68 13.27
CA GLY A 72 10.27 12.20 12.21
C GLY A 72 11.46 12.96 12.81
N GLY A 73 12.68 12.52 12.50
CA GLY A 73 13.92 13.13 12.98
C GLY A 73 14.11 14.54 12.41
N THR A 74 14.57 15.47 13.24
CA THR A 74 14.81 16.87 12.87
C THR A 74 16.29 17.24 12.82
N GLY A 75 17.16 16.23 12.78
CA GLY A 75 18.61 16.36 12.99
C GLY A 75 19.02 16.08 14.43
N ASP A 76 20.30 15.81 14.62
CA ASP A 76 20.98 15.58 15.89
C ASP A 76 22.43 16.11 15.82
N ASP A 77 23.20 15.92 16.89
CA ASP A 77 24.59 16.40 17.00
C ASP A 77 25.55 15.74 15.99
N LYS A 78 25.19 14.58 15.44
CA LYS A 78 26.01 13.86 14.45
C LYS A 78 25.67 14.29 13.03
N SER A 79 24.40 14.59 12.77
CA SER A 79 23.92 14.95 11.43
C SER A 79 22.68 15.83 11.49
N GLY A 80 22.72 16.95 10.77
CA GLY A 80 21.57 17.82 10.55
C GLY A 80 20.50 17.26 9.61
N GLN A 81 20.65 16.03 9.10
CA GLN A 81 19.68 15.40 8.20
C GLN A 81 18.32 15.23 8.89
N LYS A 82 17.24 15.58 8.20
CA LYS A 82 15.87 15.45 8.72
C LYS A 82 15.11 14.37 7.95
N SER A 83 14.05 13.84 8.55
CA SER A 83 13.03 13.09 7.81
C SER A 83 12.20 14.07 6.97
N GLY A 84 11.85 13.69 5.75
CA GLY A 84 11.04 14.51 4.84
C GLY A 84 10.45 13.68 3.70
N ALA A 85 10.14 14.32 2.58
CA ALA A 85 9.49 13.68 1.44
C ALA A 85 10.29 12.47 0.89
N TYR A 86 11.62 12.58 0.87
CA TYR A 86 12.52 11.56 0.31
C TYR A 86 13.15 10.69 1.40
N ILE A 87 13.59 11.33 2.48
CA ILE A 87 14.36 10.66 3.53
C ILE A 87 13.40 10.20 4.64
N PHE A 88 13.44 8.90 4.94
CA PHE A 88 12.94 8.37 6.21
C PHE A 88 14.10 8.33 7.20
N ARG A 89 14.04 9.17 8.24
CA ARG A 89 15.03 9.19 9.32
C ARG A 89 14.32 9.33 10.66
N PRO A 90 13.97 8.23 11.33
CA PRO A 90 13.27 8.30 12.60
C PRO A 90 14.19 8.89 13.67
N LYS A 91 13.63 9.67 14.62
CA LYS A 91 14.38 10.28 15.73
C LYS A 91 15.03 9.23 16.63
N THR A 92 14.35 8.09 16.81
CA THR A 92 14.75 6.94 17.61
C THR A 92 14.38 5.67 16.86
N GLY A 93 15.05 4.55 17.16
CA GLY A 93 14.67 3.24 16.61
C GLY A 93 13.35 2.67 17.16
N GLU A 94 12.77 3.33 18.16
CA GLU A 94 11.50 2.94 18.78
C GLU A 94 10.29 3.41 17.96
N CYS A 95 9.37 2.48 17.66
CA CYS A 95 8.06 2.80 17.12
C CYS A 95 7.07 2.93 18.26
N LEU A 96 6.58 4.14 18.51
CA LEU A 96 5.73 4.45 19.64
C LEU A 96 4.32 3.89 19.38
N PRO A 97 3.78 3.04 20.26
CA PRO A 97 2.47 2.42 20.04
C PRO A 97 1.38 3.49 19.99
N ILE A 98 0.46 3.34 19.03
CA ILE A 98 -0.78 4.10 19.01
C ILE A 98 -1.79 3.28 19.80
N ALA A 99 -1.86 3.59 21.09
CA ALA A 99 -2.77 2.89 21.99
C ALA A 99 -4.22 3.26 21.66
N LEU A 100 -5.08 2.25 21.69
CA LEU A 100 -6.51 2.39 21.89
C LEU A 100 -6.70 3.18 23.19
N GLY A 101 -6.91 4.49 23.10
CA GLY A 101 -7.29 5.29 24.26
C GLY A 101 -8.59 4.75 24.86
N ASP A 102 -9.03 5.31 25.99
CA ASP A 102 -10.29 4.97 26.67
C ASP A 102 -11.56 5.11 25.79
N ALA A 103 -11.40 5.53 24.53
CA ALA A 103 -12.37 5.50 23.45
C ALA A 103 -12.79 4.06 23.08
N THR A 104 -13.74 3.52 23.84
CA THR A 104 -14.73 2.50 23.44
C THR A 104 -14.23 1.52 22.38
N LYS A 105 -13.62 0.43 22.87
CA LYS A 105 -13.29 -0.82 22.18
C LYS A 105 -14.53 -1.43 21.52
N THR A 106 -15.01 -0.82 20.45
CA THR A 106 -16.25 -1.21 19.81
C THR A 106 -15.91 -2.19 18.71
N ILE A 107 -15.63 -3.44 19.09
CA ILE A 107 -15.71 -4.53 18.11
C ILE A 107 -17.19 -4.72 17.79
N SER A 108 -17.67 -4.04 16.76
CA SER A 108 -18.95 -4.42 16.17
C SER A 108 -18.69 -5.59 15.24
N THR A 109 -19.18 -6.78 15.61
CA THR A 109 -19.23 -7.90 14.67
C THR A 109 -20.51 -7.78 13.86
N VAL A 110 -20.39 -7.43 12.58
CA VAL A 110 -21.52 -7.47 11.67
C VAL A 110 -21.40 -8.76 10.86
N VAL A 111 -22.30 -9.71 11.12
CA VAL A 111 -22.48 -10.89 10.27
C VAL A 111 -23.64 -10.59 9.33
N GLN A 112 -23.33 -10.11 8.13
CA GLN A 112 -24.33 -9.88 7.08
C GLN A 112 -24.12 -10.90 5.96
N GLY A 113 -24.81 -12.04 6.06
CA GLY A 113 -24.77 -13.08 5.02
C GLY A 113 -23.36 -13.54 4.70
N ALA A 114 -22.81 -13.06 3.58
CA ALA A 114 -21.53 -13.49 2.99
C ALA A 114 -20.26 -12.84 3.59
N VAL A 115 -20.36 -11.84 4.47
CA VAL A 115 -19.19 -11.14 5.04
C VAL A 115 -19.31 -10.99 6.55
N GLN A 116 -18.19 -11.22 7.24
CA GLN A 116 -18.01 -10.89 8.66
C GLN A 116 -16.98 -9.76 8.79
N GLU A 117 -17.19 -8.86 9.74
CA GLU A 117 -16.25 -7.76 9.98
C GLU A 117 -16.04 -7.43 11.45
N VAL A 118 -14.83 -6.95 11.77
CA VAL A 118 -14.44 -6.36 13.05
C VAL A 118 -14.03 -4.91 12.79
N ARG A 119 -14.69 -3.97 13.48
CA ARG A 119 -14.33 -2.55 13.43
C ARG A 119 -13.50 -2.17 14.64
N GLN A 120 -12.45 -1.37 14.44
CA GLN A 120 -11.49 -0.96 15.46
C GLN A 120 -11.23 0.54 15.35
N THR A 121 -11.27 1.25 16.47
CA THR A 121 -10.93 2.68 16.55
C THR A 121 -9.66 2.84 17.35
N PHE A 122 -8.50 2.93 16.71
CA PHE A 122 -7.20 2.95 17.38
C PHE A 122 -6.89 4.26 18.09
N ALA A 123 -7.31 5.41 17.55
CA ALA A 123 -7.02 6.68 18.20
C ALA A 123 -8.02 7.78 17.83
N LEU A 124 -8.29 8.64 18.83
CA LEU A 124 -9.09 9.86 18.68
C LEU A 124 -8.19 11.09 18.60
N ASP A 125 -8.71 12.11 17.91
CA ASP A 125 -8.06 13.40 17.78
C ASP A 125 -8.17 14.13 19.12
N PRO A 126 -7.06 14.61 19.71
CA PRO A 126 -7.07 15.21 21.04
C PRO A 126 -7.92 16.49 21.17
N ASP A 127 -8.29 17.13 20.06
CA ASP A 127 -9.03 18.40 20.07
C ASP A 127 -10.51 18.25 19.65
N SER A 128 -10.92 17.09 19.11
CA SER A 128 -12.26 16.92 18.52
C SER A 128 -12.97 15.60 18.84
N ASP A 129 -12.34 14.68 19.59
CA ASP A 129 -12.86 13.32 19.89
C ASP A 129 -13.26 12.50 18.65
N LEU A 130 -12.94 12.99 17.44
CA LEU A 130 -13.15 12.27 16.19
C LEU A 130 -12.01 11.28 15.97
N PRO A 131 -12.28 10.07 15.46
CA PRO A 131 -11.21 9.13 15.20
C PRO A 131 -10.32 9.61 14.06
N TRP A 132 -9.00 9.65 14.28
CA TRP A 132 -8.02 9.88 13.20
C TRP A 132 -7.33 8.59 12.77
N LEU A 133 -7.60 7.47 13.47
CA LEU A 133 -7.12 6.16 13.09
C LEU A 133 -8.18 5.09 13.36
N THR A 134 -8.73 4.51 12.30
CA THR A 134 -9.66 3.38 12.38
C THR A 134 -9.23 2.25 11.45
N GLN A 135 -9.73 1.05 11.72
CA GLN A 135 -9.56 -0.11 10.87
C GLN A 135 -10.85 -0.92 10.83
N THR A 136 -11.19 -1.46 9.66
CA THR A 136 -12.21 -2.50 9.51
C THR A 136 -11.57 -3.74 8.92
N VAL A 137 -11.56 -4.83 9.68
CA VAL A 137 -11.10 -6.13 9.20
C VAL A 137 -12.28 -6.91 8.68
N ARG A 138 -12.21 -7.45 7.45
CA ARG A 138 -13.29 -8.24 6.84
C ARG A 138 -12.79 -9.60 6.38
N LEU A 139 -13.62 -10.61 6.60
CA LEU A 139 -13.47 -11.96 6.06
C LEU A 139 -14.77 -12.36 5.35
N ALA A 140 -14.70 -12.52 4.04
CA ALA A 140 -15.84 -12.92 3.21
C ALA A 140 -15.84 -14.44 2.98
N ALA A 141 -17.00 -15.02 2.70
CA ALA A 141 -17.12 -16.41 2.26
C ALA A 141 -16.31 -16.64 0.98
N GLY A 142 -15.56 -17.75 0.94
CA GLY A 142 -14.74 -18.12 -0.21
C GLY A 142 -13.40 -17.38 -0.35
N ASP A 143 -13.09 -16.38 0.48
CA ASP A 143 -11.81 -15.68 0.43
C ASP A 143 -10.73 -16.42 1.24
N ARG A 144 -9.53 -16.58 0.66
CA ARG A 144 -8.32 -17.11 1.33
C ARG A 144 -7.48 -16.01 1.99
N PHE A 145 -8.06 -14.83 2.17
CA PHE A 145 -7.40 -13.66 2.73
C PHE A 145 -8.37 -12.90 3.62
N ALA A 146 -7.83 -12.15 4.58
CA ALA A 146 -8.59 -11.14 5.32
C ALA A 146 -8.17 -9.73 4.86
N SER A 147 -9.13 -8.82 4.70
CA SER A 147 -8.86 -7.43 4.30
C SER A 147 -8.85 -6.52 5.52
N PHE A 148 -7.83 -5.69 5.66
CA PHE A 148 -7.60 -4.74 6.74
C PHE A 148 -7.68 -3.34 6.13
N GLU A 149 -8.89 -2.80 6.03
CA GLU A 149 -9.12 -1.44 5.53
C GLU A 149 -8.87 -0.45 6.65
N PHE A 150 -8.01 0.54 6.44
CA PHE A 150 -7.68 1.55 7.45
C PHE A 150 -7.97 2.96 6.95
N ASP A 151 -8.44 3.81 7.86
CA ASP A 151 -8.47 5.26 7.67
C ASP A 151 -7.41 5.89 8.58
N VAL A 152 -6.43 6.59 8.00
CA VAL A 152 -5.33 7.23 8.73
C VAL A 152 -5.34 8.72 8.40
N GLY A 153 -5.58 9.53 9.42
CA GLY A 153 -5.52 10.97 9.39
C GLY A 153 -6.80 11.65 9.90
N ALA A 154 -6.79 12.95 10.18
CA ALA A 154 -5.68 13.88 10.02
C ALA A 154 -4.60 13.61 11.07
N ILE A 155 -3.38 13.19 10.66
CA ILE A 155 -2.33 12.80 11.62
C ILE A 155 -2.06 13.97 12.57
N PRO A 156 -2.30 13.80 13.89
CA PRO A 156 -2.08 14.88 14.85
C PRO A 156 -0.60 15.22 14.90
N THR A 157 -0.28 16.51 14.78
CA THR A 157 1.12 16.96 14.87
C THR A 157 1.54 17.20 16.31
N ARG A 158 0.60 17.42 17.23
CA ARG A 158 0.87 17.52 18.68
C ARG A 158 1.43 16.21 19.23
N GLN A 159 2.25 16.28 20.26
CA GLN A 159 2.61 15.11 21.04
C GLN A 159 1.35 14.50 21.69
N LEU A 160 1.12 13.20 21.48
CA LEU A 160 0.01 12.48 22.11
C LEU A 160 0.32 12.31 23.61
N ALA A 161 -0.71 12.29 24.47
CA ALA A 161 -0.54 12.22 25.92
C ALA A 161 0.35 11.02 26.32
N GLY A 162 1.40 11.30 27.11
CA GLY A 162 2.43 10.31 27.48
C GLY A 162 3.88 10.84 27.45
N ALA A 163 4.10 12.04 26.92
CA ALA A 163 5.40 12.72 26.99
C ALA A 163 5.29 14.07 27.71
N ASN A 164 6.28 14.38 28.54
CA ASN A 164 6.42 15.54 29.44
C ASN A 164 5.49 16.75 29.16
N ALA A 165 4.26 16.71 29.69
CA ALA A 165 3.26 17.77 29.55
C ALA A 165 3.71 19.13 30.15
N THR A 166 4.69 19.12 31.05
CA THR A 166 5.27 20.32 31.68
C THR A 166 6.13 21.15 30.73
N ALA A 167 6.58 20.60 29.60
CA ALA A 167 7.42 21.30 28.63
C ALA A 167 6.61 21.93 27.47
N GLU A 168 5.32 21.61 27.33
CA GLU A 168 4.41 22.16 26.31
C GLU A 168 3.75 23.49 26.70
N THR A 169 4.12 24.05 27.85
CA THR A 169 3.48 25.26 28.38
C THR A 169 4.04 26.52 27.74
N CYS A 170 3.15 27.40 27.29
CA CYS A 170 3.49 28.77 26.93
C CYS A 170 3.82 29.59 28.18
N VAL A 171 4.82 30.47 28.10
CA VAL A 171 5.08 31.50 29.11
C VAL A 171 4.24 32.74 28.78
N MET A 172 4.45 33.37 27.61
CA MET A 172 3.64 34.47 27.07
C MET A 172 4.15 34.96 25.70
N TRP A 173 3.41 35.86 25.05
CA TRP A 173 3.88 36.61 23.89
C TRP A 173 4.83 37.74 24.30
N ARG A 174 5.94 37.89 23.57
CA ARG A 174 6.90 39.00 23.70
C ARG A 174 6.76 39.94 22.51
N GLY A 175 6.13 41.09 22.73
CA GLY A 175 5.97 42.13 21.71
C GLY A 175 7.30 42.82 21.42
N THR A 176 7.59 43.12 20.15
CA THR A 176 8.82 43.78 19.73
C THR A 176 8.56 44.92 18.74
N VAL A 177 9.41 45.95 18.76
CA VAL A 177 9.48 46.99 17.73
C VAL A 177 10.91 47.05 17.24
N ARG A 178 11.13 46.86 15.92
CA ARG A 178 12.47 46.74 15.31
C ARG A 178 13.36 45.68 16.01
N GLY A 179 12.75 44.58 16.43
CA GLY A 179 13.43 43.45 17.09
C GLY A 179 13.74 43.65 18.58
N VAL A 180 13.43 44.81 19.16
CA VAL A 180 13.62 45.09 20.59
C VAL A 180 12.32 44.84 21.33
N ARG A 181 12.36 44.09 22.44
CA ARG A 181 11.19 43.80 23.28
C ARG A 181 10.59 45.08 23.87
N VAL A 182 9.26 45.17 23.80
CA VAL A 182 8.47 46.26 24.37
C VAL A 182 7.46 45.65 25.34
N PRO A 183 7.72 45.64 26.67
CA PRO A 183 6.91 44.90 27.64
C PRO A 183 5.41 45.24 27.65
N LYS A 184 5.04 46.46 27.27
CA LYS A 184 3.63 46.90 27.19
C LYS A 184 2.84 46.20 26.06
N ASP A 185 3.55 45.61 25.09
CA ASP A 185 2.97 44.92 23.94
C ASP A 185 2.99 43.39 24.12
N ASP A 186 3.43 42.90 25.30
CA ASP A 186 3.35 41.50 25.67
C ASP A 186 1.88 41.09 25.88
N LYS A 187 1.53 39.86 25.52
CA LYS A 187 0.17 39.30 25.62
C LYS A 187 0.19 37.95 26.30
N ASN A 188 -0.91 37.57 26.96
CA ASN A 188 -1.05 36.26 27.57
C ASN A 188 -1.10 35.14 26.51
N CYS A 189 -0.96 33.90 26.94
CA CYS A 189 -0.84 32.77 26.03
C CYS A 189 -2.09 32.49 25.18
N SER A 190 -3.27 32.78 25.70
CA SER A 190 -4.57 32.57 25.04
C SER A 190 -4.98 33.71 24.11
N GLU A 191 -4.35 34.87 24.20
CA GLU A 191 -4.67 36.02 23.36
C GLU A 191 -4.25 35.79 21.91
N VAL A 192 -5.12 36.20 20.99
CA VAL A 192 -4.86 36.12 19.54
C VAL A 192 -3.85 37.19 19.13
N ILE A 193 -2.79 36.74 18.47
CA ILE A 193 -1.73 37.55 17.88
C ILE A 193 -2.06 37.76 16.42
N SER A 194 -2.18 39.03 16.00
CA SER A 194 -2.42 39.39 14.59
C SER A 194 -1.15 39.23 13.77
N SER A 195 -1.32 38.97 12.47
CA SER A 195 -0.26 38.94 11.46
C SER A 195 0.58 40.22 11.39
N SER A 196 0.02 41.34 11.84
CA SER A 196 0.63 42.68 11.88
C SER A 196 1.44 42.97 13.14
N ASN A 197 1.32 42.14 14.19
CA ASN A 197 2.15 42.28 15.38
C ASN A 197 3.58 41.82 15.07
N SER A 198 4.58 42.44 15.70
CA SER A 198 5.98 41.99 15.63
C SER A 198 6.39 41.41 16.99
N GLY A 199 6.92 40.19 17.02
CA GLY A 199 7.36 39.56 18.27
C GLY A 199 7.57 38.05 18.17
N PHE A 200 7.58 37.38 19.33
CA PHE A 200 7.67 35.93 19.44
C PHE A 200 6.97 35.40 20.70
N CYS A 201 6.50 34.17 20.66
CA CYS A 201 6.05 33.46 21.86
C CYS A 201 7.23 32.85 22.60
N GLU A 202 7.30 33.07 23.90
CA GLU A 202 8.24 32.42 24.80
C GLU A 202 7.58 31.15 25.38
N CYS A 203 8.23 30.02 25.22
CA CYS A 203 7.75 28.72 25.69
C CYS A 203 8.58 28.25 26.89
N ALA A 204 8.01 27.38 27.74
CA ALA A 204 8.62 26.98 29.01
C ALA A 204 9.92 26.17 28.85
N ASP A 205 10.13 25.58 27.67
CA ASP A 205 11.37 24.92 27.25
C ASP A 205 12.46 25.90 26.78
N GLY A 206 12.22 27.22 26.86
CA GLY A 206 13.13 28.28 26.42
C GLY A 206 13.04 28.58 24.91
N ARG A 207 12.17 27.90 24.17
CA ARG A 207 12.00 28.12 22.72
C ARG A 207 11.29 29.46 22.45
N ARG A 208 11.67 30.09 21.33
CA ARG A 208 10.99 31.27 20.77
C ARG A 208 10.18 30.87 19.54
N ALA A 209 8.87 30.73 19.70
CA ALA A 209 7.92 30.26 18.69
C ALA A 209 7.14 31.40 18.03
N GLY A 210 6.40 31.11 16.94
CA GLY A 210 5.44 32.07 16.37
C GLY A 210 6.05 33.39 15.91
N LYS A 211 7.29 33.39 15.38
CA LYS A 211 7.92 34.62 14.88
C LYS A 211 7.11 35.16 13.70
N THR A 212 6.59 36.37 13.86
CA THR A 212 5.87 37.13 12.84
C THR A 212 6.88 37.77 11.89
N GLN A 213 7.15 37.07 10.79
CA GLN A 213 7.58 37.69 9.54
C GLN A 213 6.33 37.73 8.66
N GLY A 214 6.09 38.84 7.97
CA GLY A 214 4.81 39.18 7.34
C GLY A 214 4.15 38.01 6.58
N GLY A 215 2.81 37.95 6.65
CA GLY A 215 2.01 36.98 5.88
C GLY A 215 1.37 35.81 6.66
N LYS A 216 1.58 35.67 7.98
CA LYS A 216 1.02 34.53 8.76
C LYS A 216 -0.40 34.79 9.29
N LEU A 217 -1.29 33.80 9.26
CA LEU A 217 -2.62 33.82 9.90
C LEU A 217 -2.53 34.10 11.42
N PRO A 218 -3.59 34.67 12.06
CA PRO A 218 -3.60 34.88 13.50
C PRO A 218 -3.42 33.58 14.31
N PHE A 219 -2.71 33.63 15.44
CA PHE A 219 -2.40 32.47 16.29
C PHE A 219 -2.39 32.85 17.78
N THR A 220 -2.30 31.88 18.68
CA THR A 220 -2.12 32.12 20.13
C THR A 220 -0.79 31.53 20.59
N CYS A 221 -0.18 32.06 21.66
CA CYS A 221 1.06 31.46 22.16
C CYS A 221 0.85 30.07 22.78
N THR A 222 -0.35 29.79 23.31
CA THR A 222 -0.75 28.43 23.71
C THR A 222 -0.67 27.46 22.54
N SER A 223 -1.11 27.87 21.33
CA SER A 223 -1.09 26.97 20.18
C SER A 223 0.31 26.76 19.61
N VAL A 224 1.15 27.80 19.53
CA VAL A 224 2.50 27.67 18.93
C VAL A 224 3.57 27.16 19.89
N CYS A 225 3.32 27.19 21.21
CA CYS A 225 4.25 26.65 22.20
C CYS A 225 4.12 25.13 22.43
N ARG A 226 3.02 24.51 21.99
CA ARG A 226 2.87 23.05 21.98
C ARG A 226 3.97 22.40 21.13
N PHE A 227 4.49 21.24 21.56
CA PHE A 227 5.44 20.50 20.75
C PHE A 227 4.69 19.85 19.59
N HIS A 228 5.15 20.19 18.39
CA HIS A 228 4.71 19.51 17.18
C HIS A 228 5.84 18.63 16.67
N THR A 229 5.54 17.37 16.42
CA THR A 229 6.46 16.38 15.89
C THR A 229 5.85 15.74 14.65
N GLY A 230 6.70 15.54 13.65
CA GLY A 230 6.33 14.73 12.50
C GLY A 230 6.10 13.28 12.94
N LYS A 231 5.11 12.62 12.35
CA LYS A 231 4.78 11.22 12.64
C LYS A 231 4.70 10.43 11.35
N GLU A 232 5.26 9.24 11.40
CA GLU A 232 5.29 8.28 10.30
C GLU A 232 4.58 7.03 10.81
N VAL A 233 3.30 6.90 10.44
CA VAL A 233 2.38 5.89 10.96
C VAL A 233 2.62 4.56 10.26
N VAL A 234 2.66 3.49 11.04
CA VAL A 234 3.04 2.14 10.62
C VAL A 234 1.98 1.16 11.08
N SER A 235 1.53 0.29 10.17
CA SER A 235 0.81 -0.95 10.49
C SER A 235 1.84 -2.05 10.73
N ARG A 236 1.84 -2.66 11.91
CA ARG A 236 2.84 -3.64 12.32
C ARG A 236 2.18 -4.96 12.69
N PHE A 237 2.77 -6.04 12.22
CA PHE A 237 2.41 -7.43 12.50
C PHE A 237 3.55 -8.05 13.29
N ASN A 238 3.32 -8.33 14.56
CA ASN A 238 4.26 -9.05 15.41
C ASN A 238 3.83 -10.52 15.48
N THR A 239 4.67 -11.44 15.05
CA THR A 239 4.30 -12.85 14.86
C THR A 239 5.24 -13.78 15.61
N SER A 240 4.77 -15.02 15.80
CA SER A 240 5.61 -16.13 16.28
C SER A 240 6.46 -16.78 15.19
N ILE A 241 6.43 -16.28 13.94
CA ILE A 241 7.21 -16.81 12.82
C ILE A 241 8.70 -16.54 13.06
N ALA A 242 9.52 -17.58 12.94
CA ALA A 242 10.97 -17.48 13.13
C ALA A 242 11.67 -17.01 11.85
N SER A 243 11.38 -15.78 11.40
CA SER A 243 11.86 -15.27 10.11
C SER A 243 13.35 -14.95 10.02
N ALA A 244 14.10 -15.02 11.13
CA ALA A 244 15.55 -14.78 11.16
C ALA A 244 16.00 -13.44 10.55
N GLY A 245 15.15 -12.41 10.64
CA GLY A 245 15.41 -11.09 10.04
C GLY A 245 15.34 -11.09 8.50
N GLU A 246 14.77 -12.13 7.90
CA GLU A 246 14.51 -12.21 6.47
C GLU A 246 13.12 -11.65 6.11
N LEU A 247 13.06 -11.02 4.94
CA LEU A 247 11.86 -10.40 4.39
C LEU A 247 11.86 -10.58 2.87
N LEU A 248 10.73 -11.01 2.29
CA LEU A 248 10.52 -11.03 0.85
C LEU A 248 9.73 -9.79 0.45
N THR A 249 10.24 -9.04 -0.52
CA THR A 249 9.57 -7.82 -1.05
C THR A 249 9.46 -7.90 -2.55
N ASP A 250 8.33 -7.51 -3.13
CA ASP A 250 8.21 -7.44 -4.58
C ASP A 250 9.15 -6.40 -5.21
N SER A 251 9.50 -6.63 -6.48
CA SER A 251 10.14 -5.66 -7.35
C SER A 251 9.13 -5.22 -8.42
N ASN A 252 8.54 -4.04 -8.23
CA ASN A 252 7.54 -3.46 -9.14
C ASN A 252 6.36 -4.40 -9.42
N GLY A 253 5.92 -5.16 -8.41
CA GLY A 253 4.79 -6.09 -8.51
C GLY A 253 5.12 -7.42 -9.20
N ARG A 254 6.41 -7.75 -9.42
CA ARG A 254 6.84 -8.96 -10.14
C ARG A 254 7.69 -9.88 -9.26
N ASP A 255 8.99 -9.91 -9.45
CA ASP A 255 9.92 -10.78 -8.74
C ASP A 255 9.88 -10.51 -7.24
N MET A 256 9.92 -11.57 -6.42
CA MET A 256 10.12 -11.43 -4.98
C MET A 256 11.62 -11.45 -4.68
N LEU A 257 12.11 -10.41 -4.01
CA LEU A 257 13.51 -10.28 -3.64
C LEU A 257 13.68 -10.59 -2.15
N LEU A 258 14.61 -11.49 -1.85
CA LEU A 258 15.03 -11.77 -0.47
C LEU A 258 15.85 -10.60 0.06
N ARG A 259 15.38 -10.05 1.17
CA ARG A 259 16.05 -9.03 1.97
C ARG A 259 16.46 -9.65 3.29
N ARG A 260 17.61 -9.20 3.82
CA ARG A 260 18.05 -9.55 5.17
C ARG A 260 18.38 -8.27 5.91
N GLN A 261 17.91 -8.21 7.15
CA GLN A 261 18.20 -7.13 8.07
C GLN A 261 19.70 -6.85 8.14
N ASP A 262 20.07 -5.58 8.06
CA ASP A 262 21.45 -5.08 8.21
C ASP A 262 22.48 -5.69 7.24
N MET A 263 22.03 -6.20 6.09
CA MET A 263 22.88 -6.88 5.11
C MET A 263 22.80 -6.22 3.73
N ARG A 264 23.93 -6.20 3.02
CA ARG A 264 24.02 -5.80 1.61
C ARG A 264 24.84 -6.84 0.83
N PRO A 265 24.34 -7.35 -0.31
CA PRO A 265 25.02 -8.43 -1.03
C PRO A 265 26.31 -7.97 -1.74
N SER A 266 26.42 -6.68 -2.05
CA SER A 266 27.52 -6.14 -2.86
C SER A 266 28.57 -5.35 -2.07
N TRP A 267 28.37 -5.10 -0.77
CA TRP A 267 29.36 -4.46 0.11
C TRP A 267 29.11 -4.77 1.59
N THR A 268 30.14 -4.60 2.43
CA THR A 268 30.00 -4.69 3.89
C THR A 268 29.32 -3.43 4.42
N LEU A 269 28.14 -3.57 5.04
CA LEU A 269 27.38 -2.45 5.57
C LEU A 269 27.94 -1.97 6.92
N ASP A 270 28.20 -0.67 7.03
CA ASP A 270 28.35 0.02 8.31
C ASP A 270 26.97 0.52 8.77
N GLN A 271 26.40 -0.13 9.79
CA GLN A 271 25.02 0.13 10.21
C GLN A 271 24.92 1.40 11.06
N THR A 272 24.23 2.40 10.52
CA THR A 272 24.01 3.72 11.14
C THR A 272 22.54 4.08 11.33
N GLU A 273 21.63 3.42 10.60
CA GLU A 273 20.19 3.67 10.57
C GLU A 273 19.44 2.30 10.61
N PRO A 274 19.34 1.65 11.77
CA PRO A 274 18.88 0.25 11.91
C PRO A 274 17.40 0.03 11.58
N VAL A 275 16.61 1.09 11.50
CA VAL A 275 15.21 1.04 11.04
C VAL A 275 15.15 1.43 9.56
N ALA A 276 15.50 2.68 9.24
CA ALA A 276 15.35 3.20 7.87
C ALA A 276 16.17 2.42 6.82
N GLY A 277 17.35 1.90 7.20
CA GLY A 277 18.17 1.07 6.33
C GLY A 277 17.56 -0.30 5.99
N ASN A 278 16.48 -0.70 6.65
CA ASN A 278 15.79 -1.98 6.44
C ASN A 278 14.36 -1.81 5.86
N TYR A 279 14.03 -0.60 5.40
CA TYR A 279 12.82 -0.35 4.62
C TYR A 279 13.06 -0.51 3.12
N TYR A 280 12.11 -1.15 2.44
CA TYR A 280 12.14 -1.45 1.02
C TYR A 280 10.81 -1.04 0.37
N PRO A 281 10.83 -0.64 -0.92
CA PRO A 281 9.61 -0.38 -1.65
C PRO A 281 8.87 -1.69 -1.93
N ILE A 282 7.55 -1.63 -1.81
CA ILE A 282 6.63 -2.70 -2.22
C ILE A 282 5.49 -2.09 -3.04
N ASN A 283 5.03 -2.80 -4.06
CA ASN A 283 3.94 -2.40 -4.94
C ASN A 283 2.83 -3.45 -5.03
N SER A 284 3.07 -4.66 -4.54
CA SER A 284 2.07 -5.73 -4.53
C SER A 284 2.08 -6.53 -3.24
N ALA A 285 3.25 -6.98 -2.76
CA ALA A 285 3.31 -7.98 -1.71
C ALA A 285 4.63 -7.92 -0.91
N VAL A 286 4.50 -8.22 0.37
CA VAL A 286 5.61 -8.43 1.29
C VAL A 286 5.33 -9.67 2.15
N ALA A 287 6.35 -10.46 2.45
CA ALA A 287 6.18 -11.65 3.28
C ALA A 287 7.34 -11.87 4.25
N ILE A 288 6.98 -12.44 5.41
CA ILE A 288 7.92 -13.08 6.33
C ILE A 288 7.53 -14.55 6.44
N GLY A 289 8.50 -15.43 6.65
CA GLY A 289 8.23 -16.85 6.76
C GLY A 289 9.35 -17.60 7.48
N ASP A 290 9.02 -18.81 7.89
CA ASP A 290 9.94 -19.84 8.34
C ASP A 290 9.66 -21.13 7.54
N PRO A 291 10.34 -22.27 7.79
CA PRO A 291 10.08 -23.50 7.03
C PRO A 291 8.63 -24.03 7.12
N SER A 292 7.85 -23.60 8.11
CA SER A 292 6.49 -24.08 8.36
C SER A 292 5.43 -23.14 7.81
N ALA A 293 5.59 -21.83 8.02
CA ALA A 293 4.55 -20.84 7.75
C ALA A 293 5.09 -19.59 7.03
N GLN A 294 4.29 -19.02 6.13
CA GLN A 294 4.52 -17.73 5.51
C GLN A 294 3.31 -16.82 5.71
N LEU A 295 3.54 -15.67 6.33
CA LEU A 295 2.56 -14.58 6.42
C LEU A 295 2.85 -13.60 5.28
N THR A 296 1.88 -13.39 4.39
CA THR A 296 2.00 -12.45 3.27
C THR A 296 1.00 -11.31 3.44
N VAL A 297 1.48 -10.07 3.29
CA VAL A 297 0.66 -8.86 3.27
C VAL A 297 0.72 -8.27 1.86
N LEU A 298 -0.43 -8.15 1.21
CA LEU A 298 -0.57 -7.46 -0.06
C LEU A 298 -1.10 -6.05 0.15
N VAL A 299 -0.73 -5.15 -0.75
CA VAL A 299 -1.01 -3.72 -0.66
C VAL A 299 -1.85 -3.24 -1.84
N ASP A 300 -2.70 -2.24 -1.61
CA ASP A 300 -3.51 -1.59 -2.65
C ASP A 300 -2.77 -0.43 -3.35
N ARG A 301 -1.56 -0.10 -2.91
CA ARG A 301 -0.71 0.99 -3.41
C ARG A 301 0.75 0.77 -3.05
N ALA A 302 1.64 1.56 -3.64
CA ALA A 302 3.05 1.57 -3.27
C ALA A 302 3.23 2.01 -1.81
N GLN A 303 4.01 1.22 -1.04
CA GLN A 303 4.32 1.49 0.37
C GLN A 303 5.77 1.15 0.68
N GLY A 304 6.27 1.66 1.81
CA GLY A 304 7.52 1.19 2.40
C GLY A 304 7.23 0.08 3.40
N ALA A 305 7.91 -1.05 3.28
CA ALA A 305 7.83 -2.16 4.22
C ALA A 305 9.20 -2.58 4.74
N GLY A 306 9.24 -3.11 5.96
CA GLY A 306 10.47 -3.54 6.61
C GLY A 306 10.25 -4.69 7.60
N SER A 307 11.36 -5.28 8.02
CA SER A 307 11.42 -6.21 9.15
C SER A 307 12.57 -5.76 10.05
N VAL A 308 12.22 -5.26 11.24
CA VAL A 308 13.17 -4.68 12.21
C VAL A 308 13.64 -5.70 13.27
N ALA A 309 12.99 -6.87 13.31
CA ALA A 309 13.35 -8.01 14.13
C ALA A 309 12.69 -9.28 13.55
N SER A 310 13.22 -10.45 13.92
CA SER A 310 12.59 -11.74 13.57
C SER A 310 11.12 -11.77 14.01
N GLY A 311 10.23 -12.24 13.13
CA GLY A 311 8.80 -12.31 13.36
C GLY A 311 8.05 -10.98 13.23
N VAL A 312 8.74 -9.86 13.03
CA VAL A 312 8.12 -8.53 12.87
C VAL A 312 8.10 -8.13 11.40
N LEU A 313 6.90 -7.85 10.90
CA LEU A 313 6.65 -7.24 9.58
C LEU A 313 5.96 -5.90 9.79
N GLU A 314 6.44 -4.85 9.12
CA GLU A 314 5.84 -3.53 9.24
C GLU A 314 5.71 -2.79 7.91
N LEU A 315 4.61 -2.03 7.76
CA LEU A 315 4.26 -1.27 6.57
C LEU A 315 3.94 0.16 6.96
N MET A 316 4.68 1.13 6.41
CA MET A 316 4.40 2.54 6.64
C MET A 316 3.17 2.95 5.82
N VAL A 317 2.10 3.34 6.52
CA VAL A 317 0.79 3.59 5.90
C VAL A 317 0.59 5.07 5.57
N HIS A 318 1.09 5.99 6.38
CA HIS A 318 0.95 7.42 6.14
C HIS A 318 2.04 8.22 6.88
N ARG A 319 2.42 9.40 6.36
CA ARG A 319 3.47 10.24 6.93
C ARG A 319 3.01 11.69 6.94
N ARG A 320 3.29 12.39 8.05
CA ARG A 320 3.14 13.84 8.14
C ARG A 320 4.36 14.41 8.87
N LEU A 321 5.19 15.14 8.15
CA LEU A 321 6.45 15.69 8.60
C LEU A 321 6.40 17.21 8.56
N LEU A 322 7.10 17.87 9.48
CA LEU A 322 6.98 19.31 9.73
C LEU A 322 8.20 20.10 9.27
N VAL A 323 9.15 19.42 8.65
CA VAL A 323 10.41 19.98 8.15
C VAL A 323 10.74 19.37 6.80
N ASP A 324 11.44 20.13 5.97
CA ASP A 324 12.03 19.68 4.71
C ASP A 324 13.33 18.89 4.98
N ASP A 325 13.60 17.87 4.16
CA ASP A 325 14.78 17.00 4.25
C ASP A 325 15.98 17.48 3.41
N ALA A 326 15.88 18.67 2.81
CA ALA A 326 16.92 19.31 2.02
C ALA A 326 17.37 18.45 0.82
N ARG A 327 16.41 17.91 0.07
CA ARG A 327 16.65 17.20 -1.20
C ARG A 327 16.13 17.93 -2.44
N GLY A 328 15.68 19.17 -2.28
CA GLY A 328 15.37 20.08 -3.38
C GLY A 328 13.89 20.42 -3.56
N VAL A 329 12.98 19.75 -2.85
CA VAL A 329 11.54 20.12 -2.86
C VAL A 329 11.30 21.44 -2.13
N GLY A 330 12.00 21.69 -1.02
CA GLY A 330 11.89 22.94 -0.28
C GLY A 330 10.60 23.07 0.55
N GLU A 331 9.92 21.95 0.78
CA GLU A 331 8.64 21.88 1.46
C GLU A 331 8.60 20.68 2.43
N PRO A 332 8.02 20.81 3.63
CA PRO A 332 7.77 19.67 4.49
C PRO A 332 6.68 18.77 3.88
N LEU A 333 6.76 17.46 4.12
CA LEU A 333 5.68 16.51 3.77
C LEU A 333 4.48 16.69 4.73
N ASN A 334 3.73 17.79 4.58
CA ASN A 334 2.66 18.22 5.48
C ASN A 334 1.34 18.42 4.72
N GLU A 335 0.86 17.39 4.03
CA GLU A 335 -0.38 17.47 3.26
C GLU A 335 -1.58 17.86 4.15
N THR A 336 -2.28 18.92 3.75
CA THR A 336 -3.44 19.49 4.44
C THR A 336 -4.54 19.79 3.44
N LYS A 337 -5.77 19.96 3.94
CA LYS A 337 -6.93 20.31 3.12
C LYS A 337 -6.72 21.54 2.25
N PHE A 338 -5.93 22.52 2.72
CA PHE A 338 -5.65 23.74 1.99
C PHE A 338 -4.15 24.01 1.90
N THR A 339 -3.73 24.58 0.77
CA THR A 339 -2.35 24.99 0.49
C THR A 339 -2.31 26.39 -0.10
N GLN A 340 -1.29 27.15 0.24
CA GLN A 340 -0.92 28.41 -0.41
C GLN A 340 0.30 28.18 -1.31
N SER A 341 0.29 28.79 -2.49
CA SER A 341 1.36 28.63 -3.48
C SER A 341 2.72 29.09 -2.97
N TYR A 342 3.74 28.23 -3.14
CA TYR A 342 5.15 28.57 -2.88
C TYR A 342 5.76 29.52 -3.91
N ALA A 343 5.03 29.87 -4.98
CA ALA A 343 5.47 30.87 -5.96
C ALA A 343 5.25 32.33 -5.49
N LEU A 344 4.58 32.54 -4.35
CA LEU A 344 4.35 33.88 -3.79
C LEU A 344 5.58 34.37 -3.00
N GLN A 345 5.77 35.69 -2.91
CA GLN A 345 6.88 36.31 -2.18
C GLN A 345 6.93 35.94 -0.69
N ASP A 346 5.78 35.57 -0.10
CA ASP A 346 5.65 35.18 1.31
C ASP A 346 5.93 33.69 1.56
N GLY A 347 6.24 32.92 0.51
CA GLY A 347 6.37 31.46 0.55
C GLY A 347 5.01 30.74 0.58
N GLY A 348 5.04 29.42 0.44
CA GLY A 348 3.84 28.60 0.51
C GLY A 348 3.57 28.11 1.92
N ALA A 349 2.33 27.69 2.14
CA ALA A 349 1.86 27.32 3.47
C ALA A 349 0.81 26.21 3.40
N HIS A 350 0.82 25.34 4.39
CA HIS A 350 -0.17 24.29 4.60
C HIS A 350 -1.07 24.67 5.78
N PHE A 351 -2.39 24.63 5.60
CA PHE A 351 -3.34 24.98 6.65
C PHE A 351 -4.63 24.15 6.59
N GLY A 352 -5.34 24.10 7.72
CA GLY A 352 -6.51 23.25 7.93
C GLY A 352 -6.15 21.82 8.36
N PRO A 353 -7.15 20.92 8.39
CA PRO A 353 -6.94 19.52 8.76
C PRO A 353 -5.90 18.85 7.85
N GLY A 354 -5.12 17.94 8.42
CA GLY A 354 -4.21 17.07 7.65
C GLY A 354 -4.97 16.13 6.71
N LEU A 355 -4.29 15.65 5.68
CA LEU A 355 -4.86 14.66 4.76
C LEU A 355 -5.23 13.37 5.50
N VAL A 356 -6.44 12.87 5.21
CA VAL A 356 -6.90 11.53 5.61
C VAL A 356 -6.78 10.61 4.40
N ILE A 357 -6.12 9.48 4.58
CA ILE A 357 -6.08 8.43 3.57
C ILE A 357 -6.92 7.25 3.99
N ARG A 358 -7.50 6.56 3.01
CA ARG A 358 -8.03 5.20 3.15
C ARG A 358 -7.19 4.25 2.34
N GLY A 359 -6.80 3.13 2.93
CA GLY A 359 -6.06 2.06 2.25
C GLY A 359 -6.49 0.68 2.72
N THR A 360 -6.00 -0.37 2.08
CA THR A 360 -6.31 -1.76 2.46
C THR A 360 -5.08 -2.64 2.37
N HIS A 361 -4.81 -3.37 3.45
CA HIS A 361 -3.89 -4.52 3.45
C HIS A 361 -4.68 -5.82 3.29
N TYR A 362 -4.13 -6.79 2.58
CA TYR A 362 -4.72 -8.12 2.43
C TYR A 362 -3.77 -9.15 3.02
N LEU A 363 -4.22 -9.85 4.07
CA LEU A 363 -3.41 -10.77 4.85
C LEU A 363 -3.71 -12.21 4.47
N THR A 364 -2.67 -13.00 4.20
CA THR A 364 -2.74 -14.45 4.00
C THR A 364 -1.74 -15.18 4.89
N LEU A 365 -2.06 -16.42 5.25
CA LEU A 365 -1.17 -17.35 5.96
C LEU A 365 -1.18 -18.68 5.21
N GLU A 366 -0.03 -19.13 4.73
CA GLU A 366 0.10 -20.35 3.91
C GLU A 366 1.37 -21.13 4.28
N ARG A 367 1.49 -22.39 3.83
CA ARG A 367 2.80 -23.05 3.74
C ARG A 367 3.67 -22.28 2.75
N PRO A 368 4.99 -22.12 2.98
CA PRO A 368 5.87 -21.42 2.03
C PRO A 368 5.75 -21.93 0.58
N ALA A 369 5.74 -23.24 0.37
CA ALA A 369 5.63 -23.87 -0.95
C ALA A 369 4.25 -23.70 -1.62
N GLU A 370 3.25 -23.22 -0.89
CA GLU A 370 1.87 -23.04 -1.34
C GLU A 370 1.49 -21.56 -1.38
N ALA A 371 2.32 -20.65 -0.88
CA ALA A 371 1.93 -19.26 -0.68
C ALA A 371 1.66 -18.54 -2.00
N ALA A 372 2.51 -18.75 -3.02
CA ALA A 372 2.41 -18.08 -4.30
C ALA A 372 1.09 -18.35 -5.03
N LYS A 373 0.56 -19.58 -4.92
CA LYS A 373 -0.72 -19.94 -5.56
C LYS A 373 -1.90 -19.12 -5.03
N VAL A 374 -1.76 -18.53 -3.84
CA VAL A 374 -2.77 -17.69 -3.21
C VAL A 374 -2.48 -16.21 -3.48
N TRP A 375 -1.27 -15.73 -3.22
CA TRP A 375 -0.99 -14.30 -3.30
C TRP A 375 -0.82 -13.79 -4.74
N ARG A 376 -0.31 -14.60 -5.69
CA ARG A 376 -0.12 -14.17 -7.10
C ARG A 376 -1.45 -13.81 -7.77
N PRO A 377 -2.49 -14.68 -7.77
CA PRO A 377 -3.79 -14.31 -8.34
C PRO A 377 -4.50 -13.22 -7.55
N LEU A 378 -4.26 -13.13 -6.23
CA LEU A 378 -4.83 -12.08 -5.40
C LEU A 378 -4.24 -10.70 -5.74
N ALA A 379 -2.93 -10.60 -5.97
CA ALA A 379 -2.28 -9.36 -6.41
C ALA A 379 -2.92 -8.83 -7.71
N ASP A 380 -3.18 -9.72 -8.67
CA ASP A 380 -3.87 -9.37 -9.92
C ASP A 380 -5.31 -8.89 -9.68
N ARG A 381 -6.05 -9.55 -8.79
CA ARG A 381 -7.41 -9.15 -8.40
C ARG A 381 -7.41 -7.76 -7.74
N ILE A 382 -6.42 -7.47 -6.90
CA ILE A 382 -6.29 -6.18 -6.21
C ILE A 382 -5.99 -5.08 -7.22
N PHE A 383 -5.10 -5.34 -8.18
CA PHE A 383 -4.71 -4.38 -9.22
C PHE A 383 -5.82 -4.14 -10.25
N SER A 384 -6.48 -5.20 -10.71
CA SER A 384 -7.54 -5.17 -11.75
C SER A 384 -8.90 -5.54 -11.17
N ARG A 385 -9.42 -4.69 -10.29
CA ARG A 385 -10.76 -4.86 -9.72
C ARG A 385 -11.84 -4.72 -10.82
N PRO A 386 -12.95 -5.47 -10.73
CA PRO A 386 -14.10 -5.24 -11.61
C PRO A 386 -14.56 -3.78 -11.59
N LEU A 387 -14.77 -3.21 -12.76
CA LEU A 387 -15.39 -1.90 -12.90
C LEU A 387 -16.90 -2.03 -12.77
N LEU A 388 -17.51 -1.19 -11.94
CA LEU A 388 -18.96 -1.15 -11.76
C LEU A 388 -19.55 -0.04 -12.64
N ALA A 389 -20.55 -0.39 -13.44
CA ALA A 389 -21.36 0.55 -14.21
C ALA A 389 -22.83 0.41 -13.80
N PHE A 390 -23.54 1.53 -13.66
CA PHE A 390 -24.94 1.57 -13.24
C PHE A 390 -25.77 2.25 -14.34
N GLY A 391 -26.89 1.65 -14.72
CA GLY A 391 -27.75 2.13 -15.80
C GLY A 391 -29.21 1.69 -15.66
N GLY A 392 -30.06 2.14 -16.59
CA GLY A 392 -31.48 1.78 -16.64
C GLY A 392 -31.73 0.34 -17.13
N PRO A 393 -33.00 -0.10 -17.27
CA PRO A 393 -33.36 -1.50 -17.49
C PRO A 393 -32.88 -2.13 -18.82
N ALA A 394 -32.40 -1.33 -19.77
CA ALA A 394 -31.82 -1.80 -21.04
C ALA A 394 -30.29 -1.92 -20.93
N LEU A 395 -29.81 -2.80 -20.06
CA LEU A 395 -28.37 -3.07 -19.93
C LEU A 395 -27.91 -4.09 -20.99
N ALA A 396 -26.65 -3.96 -21.41
CA ALA A 396 -26.01 -4.89 -22.33
C ALA A 396 -26.02 -6.33 -21.79
N GLU A 397 -26.08 -7.29 -22.72
CA GLU A 397 -26.05 -8.72 -22.40
C GLU A 397 -24.70 -9.09 -21.77
N THR A 398 -24.72 -10.12 -20.92
CA THR A 398 -23.48 -10.70 -20.37
C THR A 398 -22.66 -11.28 -21.52
N PHE A 399 -21.39 -10.88 -21.64
CA PHE A 399 -20.50 -11.36 -22.70
C PHE A 399 -19.09 -11.61 -22.18
N THR A 400 -18.32 -12.46 -22.87
CA THR A 400 -16.87 -12.59 -22.70
C THR A 400 -16.20 -12.64 -24.06
N ALA A 401 -15.05 -11.99 -24.21
CA ALA A 401 -14.26 -12.06 -25.43
C ALA A 401 -13.35 -13.29 -25.48
N LEU A 402 -13.14 -13.99 -24.36
CA LEU A 402 -12.28 -15.17 -24.31
C LEU A 402 -13.04 -16.43 -24.71
N ALA A 403 -12.44 -17.26 -25.56
CA ALA A 403 -13.04 -18.55 -25.91
C ALA A 403 -12.94 -19.56 -24.76
N ASN A 404 -11.87 -19.45 -23.96
CA ASN A 404 -11.61 -20.29 -22.80
C ASN A 404 -10.98 -19.45 -21.66
N PRO A 405 -11.15 -19.86 -20.39
CA PRO A 405 -10.41 -19.26 -19.29
C PRO A 405 -8.89 -19.30 -19.54
N LEU A 406 -8.20 -18.22 -19.17
CA LEU A 406 -6.74 -18.22 -19.20
C LEU A 406 -6.19 -19.30 -18.25
N PRO A 407 -5.05 -19.94 -18.57
CA PRO A 407 -4.36 -20.79 -17.61
C PRO A 407 -4.08 -20.02 -16.31
N PRO A 408 -4.15 -20.67 -15.13
CA PRO A 408 -4.03 -19.99 -13.83
C PRO A 408 -2.71 -19.24 -13.61
N ASN A 409 -1.65 -19.58 -14.35
CA ASN A 409 -0.35 -18.92 -14.32
C ASN A 409 -0.13 -17.90 -15.45
N VAL A 410 -1.17 -17.54 -16.20
CA VAL A 410 -1.13 -16.55 -17.29
C VAL A 410 -2.01 -15.34 -16.98
N GLN A 411 -1.45 -14.16 -17.16
CA GLN A 411 -2.12 -12.87 -17.03
C GLN A 411 -2.19 -12.14 -18.37
N LEU A 412 -3.36 -11.61 -18.72
CA LEU A 412 -3.52 -10.65 -19.81
C LEU A 412 -3.21 -9.25 -19.26
N MET A 413 -2.03 -8.74 -19.62
CA MET A 413 -1.50 -7.45 -19.13
C MET A 413 -1.95 -6.26 -19.97
N THR A 414 -2.16 -6.47 -21.26
CA THR A 414 -2.57 -5.42 -22.18
C THR A 414 -3.39 -6.03 -23.30
N LEU A 415 -4.51 -5.39 -23.60
CA LEU A 415 -5.22 -5.52 -24.87
C LEU A 415 -5.57 -4.09 -25.30
N HIS A 416 -4.93 -3.61 -26.36
CA HIS A 416 -5.00 -2.19 -26.74
C HIS A 416 -5.11 -2.02 -28.25
N ALA A 417 -6.07 -1.23 -28.73
CA ALA A 417 -6.22 -0.93 -30.15
C ALA A 417 -5.12 0.03 -30.62
N LEU A 418 -4.38 -0.37 -31.66
CA LEU A 418 -3.35 0.44 -32.30
C LEU A 418 -3.92 1.23 -33.49
N SER A 419 -4.74 0.56 -34.29
CA SER A 419 -5.51 1.12 -35.41
C SER A 419 -6.68 0.17 -35.72
N GLU A 420 -7.49 0.51 -36.72
CA GLU A 420 -8.48 -0.42 -37.27
C GLU A 420 -7.81 -1.76 -37.62
N GLY A 421 -8.45 -2.85 -37.18
CA GLY A 421 -7.98 -4.23 -37.39
C GLY A 421 -6.64 -4.58 -36.73
N ARG A 422 -6.06 -3.73 -35.87
CA ARG A 422 -4.75 -4.00 -35.22
C ARG A 422 -4.76 -3.76 -33.73
N LEU A 423 -4.38 -4.79 -32.98
CA LEU A 423 -4.33 -4.77 -31.52
C LEU A 423 -2.93 -5.11 -31.00
N LEU A 424 -2.56 -4.54 -29.86
CA LEU A 424 -1.43 -4.93 -29.05
C LEU A 424 -1.91 -5.82 -27.91
N LEU A 425 -1.39 -7.05 -27.86
CA LEU A 425 -1.60 -8.00 -26.76
C LEU A 425 -0.31 -8.14 -25.97
N ARG A 426 -0.40 -8.15 -24.64
CA ARG A 426 0.69 -8.60 -23.76
C ARG A 426 0.19 -9.69 -22.82
N LEU A 427 0.89 -10.81 -22.82
CA LEU A 427 0.70 -11.91 -21.89
C LEU A 427 1.91 -12.00 -20.96
N SER A 428 1.67 -12.20 -19.67
CA SER A 428 2.71 -12.46 -18.68
C SER A 428 2.46 -13.80 -17.99
N HIS A 429 3.53 -14.54 -17.73
CA HIS A 429 3.49 -15.58 -16.71
C HIS A 429 3.46 -14.92 -15.33
N GLN A 430 2.60 -15.39 -14.43
CA GLN A 430 2.41 -14.78 -13.11
C GLN A 430 3.46 -15.23 -12.10
N PHE A 431 3.88 -16.49 -12.17
CA PHE A 431 4.73 -17.11 -11.16
C PHE A 431 6.21 -17.04 -11.51
N GLY A 432 7.04 -16.82 -10.50
CA GLY A 432 8.50 -16.96 -10.52
C GLY A 432 8.94 -18.41 -10.46
N ILE A 433 10.23 -18.63 -10.73
CA ILE A 433 10.83 -19.97 -10.71
C ILE A 433 10.77 -20.53 -9.29
N GLY A 434 10.20 -21.73 -9.13
CA GLY A 434 10.14 -22.44 -7.85
C GLY A 434 9.18 -21.84 -6.81
N GLU A 435 8.32 -20.89 -7.20
CA GLU A 435 7.30 -20.32 -6.30
C GLU A 435 6.14 -21.28 -6.02
N ASP A 436 5.81 -22.16 -6.97
CA ASP A 436 4.84 -23.25 -6.83
C ASP A 436 5.27 -24.44 -7.70
N ALA A 437 5.01 -25.67 -7.25
CA ALA A 437 5.48 -26.87 -7.94
C ALA A 437 4.83 -27.10 -9.32
N LEU A 438 3.64 -26.55 -9.58
CA LEU A 438 2.91 -26.71 -10.84
C LEU A 438 2.77 -25.39 -11.59
N LEU A 439 2.44 -24.32 -10.89
CA LEU A 439 2.15 -23.02 -11.49
C LEU A 439 3.40 -22.25 -11.91
N SER A 440 4.59 -22.64 -11.41
CA SER A 440 5.88 -22.14 -11.88
C SER A 440 6.46 -22.91 -13.06
N GLU A 441 5.74 -23.85 -13.67
CA GLU A 441 6.20 -24.53 -14.89
C GLU A 441 5.82 -23.72 -16.15
N PRO A 442 6.60 -23.80 -17.24
CA PRO A 442 6.28 -23.12 -18.49
C PRO A 442 4.88 -23.48 -19.01
N VAL A 443 4.14 -22.47 -19.47
CA VAL A 443 2.77 -22.62 -19.97
C VAL A 443 2.69 -22.27 -21.44
N THR A 444 1.88 -23.03 -22.19
CA THR A 444 1.65 -22.78 -23.62
C THR A 444 0.23 -22.30 -23.86
N VAL A 445 0.09 -21.19 -24.58
CA VAL A 445 -1.19 -20.55 -24.94
C VAL A 445 -1.35 -20.61 -26.45
N ASP A 446 -2.51 -21.05 -26.92
CA ASP A 446 -2.87 -21.00 -28.34
C ASP A 446 -3.53 -19.66 -28.67
N LEU A 447 -2.81 -18.79 -29.39
CA LEU A 447 -3.27 -17.43 -29.68
C LEU A 447 -4.41 -17.38 -30.68
N ALA A 448 -4.58 -18.42 -31.51
CA ALA A 448 -5.72 -18.52 -32.42
C ALA A 448 -7.03 -18.89 -31.69
N ALA A 449 -6.92 -19.60 -30.56
CA ALA A 449 -8.04 -20.04 -29.74
C ALA A 449 -8.19 -19.25 -28.42
N LEU A 450 -7.47 -18.12 -28.29
CA LEU A 450 -7.50 -17.29 -27.09
C LEU A 450 -8.82 -16.53 -26.97
N PHE A 451 -9.24 -15.91 -28.07
CA PHE A 451 -10.47 -15.13 -28.15
C PHE A 451 -11.55 -15.90 -28.89
N ASP A 452 -12.82 -15.65 -28.55
CA ASP A 452 -13.96 -16.16 -29.31
C ASP A 452 -13.90 -15.57 -30.73
N PRO A 453 -13.78 -16.38 -31.80
CA PRO A 453 -13.73 -15.87 -33.17
C PRO A 453 -14.97 -15.10 -33.61
N ALA A 454 -16.12 -15.30 -32.95
CA ALA A 454 -17.34 -14.52 -33.19
C ALA A 454 -17.24 -13.09 -32.61
N VAL A 455 -16.37 -12.88 -31.61
CA VAL A 455 -16.15 -11.58 -30.96
C VAL A 455 -14.89 -10.91 -31.49
N LEU A 456 -13.78 -11.65 -31.58
CA LEU A 456 -12.48 -11.15 -32.00
C LEU A 456 -11.73 -12.17 -32.87
N PRO A 457 -11.95 -12.16 -34.20
CA PRO A 457 -11.29 -13.09 -35.12
C PRO A 457 -9.82 -12.69 -35.33
N VAL A 458 -8.90 -13.51 -34.82
CA VAL A 458 -7.44 -13.32 -34.97
C VAL A 458 -6.97 -13.89 -36.32
N ILE A 459 -6.45 -13.04 -37.21
CA ILE A 459 -6.00 -13.43 -38.55
C ILE A 459 -4.49 -13.72 -38.56
N THR A 460 -3.68 -12.79 -38.05
CA THR A 460 -2.22 -12.98 -37.94
C THR A 460 -1.71 -12.44 -36.61
N VAL A 461 -0.58 -12.98 -36.16
CA VAL A 461 0.09 -12.56 -34.94
C VAL A 461 1.58 -12.40 -35.21
N ARG A 462 2.16 -11.28 -34.74
CA ARG A 462 3.59 -11.00 -34.82
C ARG A 462 4.14 -10.71 -33.43
N GLU A 463 5.17 -11.43 -32.98
CA GLU A 463 5.85 -11.11 -31.73
C GLU A 463 6.75 -9.88 -31.90
N VAL A 464 6.64 -8.94 -30.97
CA VAL A 464 7.30 -7.63 -31.00
C VAL A 464 8.05 -7.38 -29.69
N SER A 465 8.84 -6.30 -29.65
CA SER A 465 9.41 -5.79 -28.39
C SER A 465 8.32 -5.44 -27.38
N LEU A 466 8.67 -5.39 -26.09
CA LEU A 466 7.71 -5.03 -25.04
C LEU A 466 7.04 -3.66 -25.28
N THR A 467 7.77 -2.73 -25.89
CA THR A 467 7.29 -1.38 -26.24
C THR A 467 6.68 -1.29 -27.64
N ASN A 468 6.52 -2.42 -28.36
CA ASN A 468 6.00 -2.49 -29.72
C ASN A 468 6.71 -1.54 -30.72
N ASN A 469 8.04 -1.50 -30.69
CA ASN A 469 8.83 -0.64 -31.58
C ASN A 469 9.85 -1.37 -32.45
N GLN A 470 9.96 -2.70 -32.28
CA GLN A 470 10.93 -3.54 -32.97
C GLN A 470 10.31 -4.93 -33.13
N ASP A 471 10.58 -5.58 -34.25
CA ASP A 471 10.22 -6.98 -34.46
C ASP A 471 11.09 -7.91 -33.62
N LYS A 472 10.48 -8.96 -33.07
CA LYS A 472 11.21 -9.90 -32.22
C LYS A 472 12.32 -10.63 -32.99
N SER A 473 12.06 -11.00 -34.23
CA SER A 473 13.04 -11.65 -35.12
C SER A 473 14.30 -10.79 -35.31
N GLU A 474 14.14 -9.48 -35.50
CA GLU A 474 15.25 -8.54 -35.63
C GLU A 474 16.06 -8.40 -34.34
N ILE A 475 15.38 -8.38 -33.18
CA ILE A 475 16.03 -8.38 -31.87
C ILE A 475 16.88 -9.64 -31.69
N LEU A 476 16.34 -10.81 -32.05
CA LEU A 476 17.06 -12.08 -31.94
C LEU A 476 18.26 -12.11 -32.87
N ALA A 477 18.12 -11.66 -34.12
CA ALA A 477 19.23 -11.56 -35.06
C ALA A 477 20.34 -10.62 -34.57
N ARG A 478 19.98 -9.47 -33.96
CA ARG A 478 20.94 -8.55 -33.36
C ARG A 478 21.66 -9.14 -32.15
N ARG A 479 20.94 -9.87 -31.28
CA ARG A 479 21.54 -10.58 -30.13
C ARG A 479 22.54 -11.64 -30.58
N ALA A 480 22.21 -12.43 -31.61
CA ALA A 480 23.11 -13.42 -32.17
C ALA A 480 24.41 -12.79 -32.70
N ARG A 481 24.34 -11.63 -33.36
CA ARG A 481 25.53 -10.88 -33.83
C ARG A 481 26.39 -10.32 -32.69
N ASN A 482 25.78 -10.04 -31.53
CA ASN A 482 26.43 -9.37 -30.39
C ASN A 482 26.74 -10.34 -29.23
N ALA A 483 26.83 -11.64 -29.48
CA ALA A 483 27.01 -12.71 -28.48
C ALA A 483 28.44 -12.72 -27.85
N LYS A 484 28.85 -11.62 -27.24
CA LYS A 484 30.17 -11.46 -26.58
C LYS A 484 30.13 -11.65 -25.06
N TRP A 485 28.95 -11.70 -24.46
CA TRP A 485 28.78 -11.87 -23.02
C TRP A 485 28.68 -13.35 -22.68
N THR A 486 29.63 -13.83 -21.87
CA THR A 486 29.61 -15.17 -21.27
C THR A 486 29.01 -15.07 -19.86
N SER A 487 28.06 -15.95 -19.53
CA SER A 487 27.54 -16.11 -18.17
C SER A 487 27.80 -17.51 -17.66
N ASP A 488 28.03 -17.64 -16.35
CA ASP A 488 28.27 -18.94 -15.69
C ASP A 488 27.01 -19.82 -15.62
N THR A 489 25.84 -19.24 -15.92
CA THR A 489 24.54 -19.93 -15.97
C THR A 489 24.02 -20.04 -17.39
N SER A 490 23.56 -21.22 -17.79
CA SER A 490 22.83 -21.41 -19.05
C SER A 490 21.39 -20.86 -18.94
N PRO A 491 20.87 -20.18 -19.97
CA PRO A 491 19.46 -19.82 -20.02
C PRO A 491 18.56 -21.06 -19.97
N HIS A 492 17.37 -20.92 -19.38
CA HIS A 492 16.37 -21.98 -19.42
C HIS A 492 15.94 -22.31 -20.86
N ALA A 493 15.65 -23.58 -21.14
CA ALA A 493 15.36 -24.08 -22.49
C ALA A 493 14.23 -23.33 -23.21
N TRP A 494 13.17 -22.94 -22.49
CA TRP A 494 12.04 -22.20 -23.08
C TRP A 494 12.42 -20.82 -23.64
N ARG A 495 13.53 -20.22 -23.19
CA ARG A 495 14.02 -18.93 -23.72
C ARG A 495 14.51 -19.02 -25.16
N HIS A 496 14.79 -20.22 -25.63
CA HIS A 496 15.23 -20.49 -27.00
C HIS A 496 14.05 -20.79 -27.95
N LEU A 497 12.83 -20.90 -27.43
CA LEU A 497 11.64 -21.13 -28.26
C LEU A 497 11.32 -19.87 -29.06
N VAL A 498 11.36 -20.00 -30.38
CA VAL A 498 10.97 -18.96 -31.33
C VAL A 498 9.50 -19.16 -31.69
N PHE A 499 8.73 -18.07 -31.65
CA PHE A 499 7.34 -18.07 -32.06
C PHE A 499 7.21 -17.57 -33.51
N ASP A 500 6.51 -18.34 -34.34
CA ASP A 500 6.12 -17.99 -35.70
C ASP A 500 4.70 -18.49 -35.95
N TYR A 501 3.75 -17.55 -36.03
CA TYR A 501 2.33 -17.83 -36.19
C TYR A 501 2.01 -18.61 -37.48
N GLY A 502 2.82 -18.48 -38.53
CA GLY A 502 2.63 -19.23 -39.77
C GLY A 502 2.93 -20.73 -39.63
N THR A 503 3.74 -21.11 -38.64
CA THR A 503 4.11 -22.50 -38.35
C THR A 503 3.35 -23.09 -37.16
N SER A 504 3.06 -22.27 -36.15
CA SER A 504 2.30 -22.66 -34.95
C SER A 504 1.65 -21.44 -34.32
N THR A 505 0.37 -21.56 -33.97
CA THR A 505 -0.40 -20.53 -33.26
C THR A 505 -0.10 -20.50 -31.76
N LYS A 506 0.74 -21.43 -31.28
CA LYS A 506 1.02 -21.65 -29.86
C LYS A 506 2.28 -20.91 -29.41
N VAL A 507 2.19 -20.19 -28.30
CA VAL A 507 3.32 -19.53 -27.67
C VAL A 507 3.53 -20.05 -26.25
N THR A 508 4.78 -20.37 -25.92
CA THR A 508 5.18 -20.74 -24.56
C THR A 508 5.71 -19.53 -23.80
N LEU A 509 5.27 -19.36 -22.56
CA LEU A 509 5.81 -18.42 -21.59
C LEU A 509 6.44 -19.20 -20.44
N GLY A 510 7.71 -18.91 -20.14
CA GLY A 510 8.31 -19.40 -18.90
C GLY A 510 7.98 -18.51 -17.69
N PRO A 511 8.41 -18.92 -16.49
CA PRO A 511 8.24 -18.15 -15.26
C PRO A 511 8.64 -16.68 -15.38
N LEU A 512 7.74 -15.80 -14.96
CA LEU A 512 7.79 -14.33 -15.06
C LEU A 512 8.13 -13.78 -16.46
N GLU A 513 8.07 -14.57 -17.53
CA GLU A 513 8.23 -14.03 -18.88
C GLU A 513 7.01 -13.18 -19.27
N MET A 514 7.28 -12.10 -19.99
CA MET A 514 6.27 -11.28 -20.64
C MET A 514 6.56 -11.25 -22.14
N LYS A 515 5.54 -11.54 -22.94
CA LYS A 515 5.61 -11.48 -24.40
C LYS A 515 4.56 -10.51 -24.94
N ALA A 516 4.94 -9.76 -25.97
CA ALA A 516 4.11 -8.75 -26.61
C ALA A 516 3.88 -9.14 -28.07
N PHE A 517 2.66 -8.95 -28.55
CA PHE A 517 2.23 -9.34 -29.88
C PHE A 517 1.40 -8.25 -30.52
N GLU A 518 1.62 -8.01 -31.82
CA GLU A 518 0.69 -7.27 -32.67
C GLU A 518 -0.22 -8.28 -33.37
N LEU A 519 -1.53 -8.13 -33.19
CA LEU A 519 -2.57 -8.97 -33.77
C LEU A 519 -3.21 -8.20 -34.92
N THR A 520 -3.38 -8.86 -36.07
CA THR A 520 -4.31 -8.40 -37.10
C THR A 520 -5.62 -9.12 -36.93
N THR A 521 -6.74 -8.38 -36.91
CA THR A 521 -8.08 -8.91 -36.66
C THR A 521 -9.01 -8.58 -37.81
N GLY A 522 -10.05 -9.39 -37.99
CA GLY A 522 -11.06 -9.21 -39.03
C GLY A 522 -12.12 -8.14 -38.74
N MET A 523 -11.92 -7.27 -37.74
CA MET A 523 -12.92 -6.28 -37.32
C MET A 523 -12.94 -5.07 -38.28
N SER A 524 -14.13 -4.66 -38.71
CA SER A 524 -14.36 -3.42 -39.45
C SER A 524 -14.50 -2.23 -38.49
N THR A 525 -14.19 -1.01 -38.96
CA THR A 525 -14.38 0.29 -38.27
C THR A 525 -15.74 0.48 -37.60
N SER A 526 -16.78 -0.27 -37.99
CA SER A 526 -18.12 -0.22 -37.39
C SER A 526 -18.27 -1.02 -36.09
N ASP A 527 -17.36 -1.93 -35.77
CA ASP A 527 -17.59 -2.97 -34.75
C ASP A 527 -16.85 -2.71 -33.42
N VAL A 528 -16.13 -1.60 -33.30
CA VAL A 528 -15.17 -1.34 -32.20
C VAL A 528 -15.77 -0.55 -31.02
N PHE A 529 -17.00 -0.06 -31.13
CA PHE A 529 -17.68 0.61 -30.02
C PHE A 529 -19.16 0.26 -29.99
N VAL A 530 -19.50 -0.78 -29.21
CA VAL A 530 -20.83 -0.93 -28.60
C VAL A 530 -20.64 -1.14 -27.11
#